data_AF-A0AA47N461-F1
#
_entry.id   AF-A0AA47N461-F1
#
_cell.length_a   1.000
_cell.length_b   1.000
_cell.length_c   1.000
_cell.angle_alpha   90.00
_cell.angle_beta   90.00
_cell.angle_gamma   90.00
#
_symmetry.space_group_name_H-M   'P 1'
#
loop_
_entity.id
_entity.type
_entity.pdbx_description
1 polymer ?
#
loop_
_entity_poly.entity_id
_entity_poly.type
_entity_poly.pdbx_seq_one_letter_code
_entity_poly.pdbx_strand_id
1 'polypeptide(L)'
;MRSCLWQVGPRTNQKQGQWLEDHLAKVDRDRQYVRQVLSRVVCELRERQVYCSLLQEVKEEAESKAALHDVITRAEDGFRMTDQLQKHLQDVHQQSSLDLERREELAALLQDRLQEVQVRTSGERRYVSCSGQLLLFQTNKLHSSAQKNLETRTALLMTQLEEERRSHQESVNFLKEQQGLLGDRLEELMRRYEEVVEEKQEELSSLKTSRTQNLQLLQQLAQKYRHSEQVVIEDRVEKENLRRRREEEELQRHAATMIQAWWRGCMVRRGPLSRGKESKKKKKKKKTT
;
A
#
# COMPACT_ATOMS: atom_id res chain seq x y z
N MET A 1 40.16 27.70 76.46
CA MET A 1 40.25 27.05 77.79
C MET A 1 41.18 25.85 77.72
N ARG A 2 42.43 26.01 78.12
CA ARG A 2 43.19 25.07 78.97
C ARG A 2 44.48 25.79 79.35
N SER A 3 44.50 26.17 80.62
CA SER A 3 45.61 26.76 81.34
C SER A 3 46.76 25.75 81.41
N CYS A 4 47.96 26.16 81.01
CA CYS A 4 49.20 25.52 81.44
C CYS A 4 50.10 26.61 82.02
N LEU A 5 49.82 26.91 83.28
CA LEU A 5 50.76 27.45 84.24
C LEU A 5 52.03 26.57 84.24
N TRP A 6 53.14 27.10 83.75
CA TRP A 6 54.46 26.65 84.20
C TRP A 6 55.04 27.73 85.09
N GLN A 7 55.05 27.39 86.38
CA GLN A 7 55.64 28.14 87.47
C GLN A 7 57.10 28.45 87.16
N VAL A 8 57.43 29.73 87.03
CA VAL A 8 58.79 30.23 87.18
C VAL A 8 59.11 30.21 88.68
N GLY A 9 59.64 29.08 89.17
CA GLY A 9 60.19 28.99 90.52
C GLY A 9 61.56 29.69 90.60
N PRO A 10 61.90 30.39 91.70
CA PRO A 10 63.21 31.02 91.86
C PRO A 10 64.26 29.94 92.14
N ARG A 11 64.98 29.48 91.10
CA ARG A 11 66.13 28.55 91.21
C ARG A 11 67.47 29.27 91.09
N THR A 12 67.65 30.41 91.74
CA THR A 12 68.89 31.20 91.63
C THR A 12 69.84 31.05 92.82
N ASN A 13 69.38 30.65 94.02
CA ASN A 13 70.25 30.60 95.21
C ASN A 13 70.90 29.24 95.54
N GLN A 14 70.41 28.11 95.02
CA GLN A 14 71.02 26.79 95.32
C GLN A 14 72.20 26.44 94.40
N LYS A 15 72.15 26.85 93.12
CA LYS A 15 73.23 26.60 92.16
C LYS A 15 74.48 27.45 92.43
N GLN A 16 74.31 28.64 93.01
CA GLN A 16 75.43 29.50 93.38
C GLN A 16 76.25 28.91 94.55
N GLY A 17 75.62 28.23 95.51
CA GLY A 17 76.31 27.57 96.62
C GLY A 17 77.15 26.35 96.19
N GLN A 18 76.58 25.46 95.37
CA GLN A 18 77.28 24.28 94.84
C GLN A 18 78.46 24.67 93.93
N TRP A 19 78.30 25.72 93.12
CA TRP A 19 79.38 26.21 92.27
C TRP A 19 80.57 26.74 93.08
N LEU A 20 80.31 27.42 94.20
CA LEU A 20 81.37 27.88 95.12
C LEU A 20 82.07 26.70 95.80
N GLU A 21 81.32 25.70 96.29
CA GLU A 21 81.90 24.50 96.92
C GLU A 21 82.75 23.68 95.93
N ASP A 22 82.28 23.48 94.71
CA ASP A 22 83.04 22.77 93.66
C ASP A 22 84.27 23.56 93.21
N HIS A 23 84.19 24.89 93.14
CA HIS A 23 85.34 25.74 92.85
C HIS A 23 86.38 25.69 93.95
N LEU A 24 85.97 25.76 95.23
CA LEU A 24 86.87 25.64 96.37
C LEU A 24 87.53 24.26 96.40
N ALA A 25 86.75 23.19 96.18
CA ALA A 25 87.27 21.83 96.09
C ALA A 25 88.20 21.60 94.89
N LYS A 26 88.00 22.30 93.78
CA LYS A 26 88.95 22.31 92.65
C LYS A 26 90.23 23.05 93.02
N VAL A 27 90.12 24.25 93.59
CA VAL A 27 91.28 25.06 94.02
C VAL A 27 92.13 24.31 95.04
N ASP A 28 91.53 23.60 95.99
CA ASP A 28 92.26 22.79 96.96
C ASP A 28 92.95 21.58 96.31
N ARG A 29 92.31 20.92 95.34
CA ARG A 29 92.94 19.85 94.54
C ARG A 29 94.09 20.37 93.69
N ASP A 30 93.90 21.49 93.00
CA ASP A 30 94.93 22.14 92.16
C ASP A 30 96.12 22.57 93.03
N ARG A 31 95.86 23.12 94.22
CA ARG A 31 96.89 23.52 95.19
C ARG A 31 97.68 22.32 95.73
N GLN A 32 97.00 21.21 96.02
CA GLN A 32 97.67 19.97 96.44
C GLN A 32 98.49 19.36 95.30
N TYR A 33 97.96 19.35 94.08
CA TYR A 33 98.65 18.87 92.87
C TYR A 33 99.92 19.68 92.60
N VAL A 34 99.83 21.01 92.56
CA VAL A 34 100.99 21.90 92.38
C VAL A 34 102.02 21.69 93.50
N ARG A 35 101.57 21.52 94.76
CA ARG A 35 102.47 21.21 95.88
C ARG A 35 103.19 19.87 95.68
N GLN A 36 102.51 18.85 95.17
CA GLN A 36 103.11 17.54 94.88
C GLN A 36 104.12 17.63 93.72
N VAL A 37 103.76 18.28 92.60
CA VAL A 37 104.66 18.49 91.46
C VAL A 37 105.90 19.30 91.87
N LEU A 38 105.72 20.42 92.58
CA LEU A 38 106.83 21.23 93.09
C LEU A 38 107.70 20.46 94.08
N SER A 39 107.12 19.61 94.94
CA SER A 39 107.91 18.78 95.85
C SER A 39 108.78 17.76 95.10
N ARG A 40 108.25 17.12 94.04
CA ARG A 40 109.01 16.20 93.16
C ARG A 40 110.15 16.94 92.45
N VAL A 41 109.87 18.13 91.90
CA VAL A 41 110.87 18.97 91.22
C VAL A 41 111.96 19.47 92.18
N VAL A 42 111.60 19.88 93.40
CA VAL A 42 112.56 20.30 94.42
C VAL A 42 113.46 19.14 94.86
N CYS A 43 112.93 17.92 94.97
CA CYS A 43 113.73 16.72 95.21
C CYS A 43 114.68 16.42 94.03
N GLU A 44 114.19 16.46 92.79
CA GLU A 44 114.99 16.20 91.58
C GLU A 44 116.09 17.23 91.35
N LEU A 45 115.84 18.51 91.67
CA LEU A 45 116.85 19.57 91.60
C LEU A 45 117.91 19.45 92.70
N ARG A 46 117.52 19.03 93.91
CA ARG A 46 118.46 18.82 95.03
C ARG A 46 119.37 17.61 94.82
N GLU A 47 118.85 16.55 94.21
CA GLU A 47 119.58 15.29 94.07
C GLU A 47 120.31 15.15 92.73
N ARG A 48 119.71 15.65 91.63
CA ARG A 48 120.17 15.33 90.26
C ARG A 48 120.39 16.55 89.38
N GLN A 49 120.01 17.76 89.80
CA GLN A 49 120.07 19.01 89.01
C GLN A 49 119.31 18.93 87.66
N VAL A 50 118.26 18.10 87.59
CA VAL A 50 117.39 17.95 86.39
C VAL A 50 115.93 18.17 86.81
N TYR A 51 115.06 18.51 85.85
CA TYR A 51 113.63 18.82 86.06
C TYR A 51 112.70 18.04 85.11
N CYS A 52 113.05 16.79 84.79
CA CYS A 52 112.32 15.97 83.81
C CYS A 52 110.85 15.71 84.21
N SER A 53 110.55 15.54 85.50
CA SER A 53 109.17 15.28 85.92
C SER A 53 108.25 16.47 85.69
N LEU A 54 108.76 17.71 85.77
CA LEU A 54 107.98 18.88 85.38
C LEU A 54 107.67 18.87 83.88
N LEU A 55 108.67 18.55 83.05
CA LEU A 55 108.50 18.51 81.59
C LEU A 55 107.51 17.41 81.16
N GLN A 56 107.53 16.26 81.82
CA GLN A 56 106.63 15.16 81.53
C GLN A 56 105.19 15.48 81.97
N GLU A 57 104.99 15.96 83.20
CA GLU A 57 103.66 16.37 83.69
C GLU A 57 103.09 17.53 82.84
N VAL A 58 103.93 18.47 82.37
CA VAL A 58 103.49 19.54 81.45
C VAL A 58 103.11 18.99 80.06
N LYS A 59 103.80 17.97 79.56
CA LYS A 59 103.46 17.32 78.27
C LYS A 59 102.19 16.49 78.38
N GLU A 60 102.05 15.68 79.41
CA GLU A 60 100.84 14.87 79.66
C GLU A 60 99.62 15.78 79.88
N GLU A 61 99.79 16.89 80.60
CA GLU A 61 98.76 17.93 80.76
C GLU A 61 98.43 18.63 79.43
N ALA A 62 99.42 18.87 78.56
CA ALA A 62 99.22 19.45 77.23
C ALA A 62 98.50 18.49 76.27
N GLU A 63 98.85 17.21 76.27
CA GLU A 63 98.19 16.15 75.48
C GLU A 63 96.77 15.87 75.98
N SER A 64 96.58 15.81 77.31
CA SER A 64 95.25 15.71 77.94
C SER A 64 94.37 16.90 77.57
N LYS A 65 94.92 18.13 77.62
CA LYS A 65 94.23 19.32 77.14
C LYS A 65 93.90 19.23 75.65
N ALA A 66 94.83 18.80 74.79
CA ALA A 66 94.56 18.65 73.35
C ALA A 66 93.44 17.63 73.09
N ALA A 67 93.47 16.47 73.74
CA ALA A 67 92.43 15.45 73.61
C ALA A 67 91.05 15.94 74.08
N LEU A 68 90.99 16.72 75.17
CA LEU A 68 89.75 17.36 75.63
C LEU A 68 89.26 18.40 74.62
N HIS A 69 90.15 19.24 74.06
CA HIS A 69 89.78 20.19 73.02
C HIS A 69 89.24 19.47 71.77
N ASP A 70 89.84 18.35 71.36
CA ASP A 70 89.35 17.54 70.22
C ASP A 70 87.99 16.88 70.45
N VAL A 71 87.69 16.50 71.70
CA VAL A 71 86.36 15.99 72.07
C VAL A 71 85.34 17.13 72.06
N ILE A 72 85.73 18.31 72.56
CA ILE A 72 84.87 19.51 72.55
C ILE A 72 84.56 19.94 71.12
N THR A 73 85.56 20.04 70.23
CA THR A 73 85.34 20.44 68.82
C THR A 73 84.46 19.44 68.09
N ARG A 74 84.68 18.13 68.26
CA ARG A 74 83.80 17.10 67.68
C ARG A 74 82.37 17.16 68.21
N ALA A 75 82.18 17.43 69.50
CA ALA A 75 80.86 17.61 70.08
C ALA A 75 80.18 18.87 69.52
N GLU A 76 80.90 20.00 69.44
CA GLU A 76 80.43 21.25 68.84
C GLU A 76 80.03 21.07 67.37
N ASP A 77 80.83 20.36 66.58
CA ASP A 77 80.50 20.05 65.18
C ASP A 77 79.31 19.09 65.07
N GLY A 78 79.16 18.14 65.98
CA GLY A 78 77.96 17.30 66.11
C GLY A 78 76.71 18.12 66.46
N PHE A 79 76.82 19.08 67.37
CA PHE A 79 75.73 20.02 67.69
C PHE A 79 75.37 20.91 66.49
N ARG A 80 76.38 21.40 65.75
CA ARG A 80 76.13 22.17 64.51
C ARG A 80 75.42 21.33 63.46
N MET A 81 75.84 20.08 63.25
CA MET A 81 75.22 19.19 62.27
C MET A 81 73.78 18.83 62.67
N THR A 82 73.53 18.56 63.95
CA THR A 82 72.17 18.28 64.44
C THR A 82 71.26 19.49 64.32
N ASP A 83 71.74 20.70 64.61
CA ASP A 83 70.99 21.95 64.40
C ASP A 83 70.68 22.19 62.91
N GLN A 84 71.64 21.93 62.00
CA GLN A 84 71.43 22.01 60.55
C GLN A 84 70.38 20.99 60.07
N LEU A 85 70.48 19.74 60.51
CA LEU A 85 69.49 18.70 60.17
C LEU A 85 68.11 19.02 60.71
N GLN A 86 68.02 19.60 61.92
CA GLN A 86 66.75 20.01 62.51
C GLN A 86 66.10 21.14 61.70
N LYS A 87 66.89 22.12 61.23
CA LYS A 87 66.41 23.17 60.32
C LYS A 87 65.93 22.58 59.00
N HIS A 88 66.72 21.69 58.39
CA HIS A 88 66.30 21.02 57.15
C HIS A 88 65.01 20.21 57.31
N LEU A 89 64.83 19.50 58.43
CA LEU A 89 63.58 18.79 58.72
C LEU A 89 62.39 19.74 58.88
N GLN A 90 62.59 20.89 59.55
CA GLN A 90 61.56 21.92 59.66
C GLN A 90 61.20 22.52 58.30
N ASP A 91 62.20 22.83 57.46
CA ASP A 91 61.99 23.38 56.12
C ASP A 91 61.23 22.38 55.23
N VAL A 92 61.64 21.11 55.24
CA VAL A 92 60.94 20.03 54.50
C VAL A 92 59.51 19.86 55.01
N HIS A 93 59.29 19.93 56.32
CA HIS A 93 57.95 19.84 56.89
C HIS A 93 57.06 21.01 56.45
N GLN A 94 57.58 22.24 56.49
CA GLN A 94 56.86 23.44 56.01
C GLN A 94 56.58 23.38 54.51
N GLN A 95 57.55 22.94 53.71
CA GLN A 95 57.33 22.74 52.27
C GLN A 95 56.25 21.69 52.00
N SER A 96 56.31 20.56 52.71
CA SER A 96 55.30 19.50 52.58
C SER A 96 53.91 19.95 53.03
N SER A 97 53.78 20.81 54.04
CA SER A 97 52.47 21.33 54.47
C SER A 97 51.90 22.29 53.43
N LEU A 98 52.72 23.20 52.90
CA LEU A 98 52.29 24.12 51.83
C LEU A 98 51.88 23.36 50.57
N ASP A 99 52.60 22.30 50.21
CA ASP A 99 52.24 21.47 49.06
C ASP A 99 50.97 20.65 49.31
N LEU A 100 50.68 20.26 50.55
CA LEU A 100 49.42 19.63 50.92
C LEU A 100 48.27 20.62 50.77
N GLU A 101 48.39 21.83 51.32
CA GLU A 101 47.40 22.90 51.20
C GLU A 101 47.09 23.22 49.73
N ARG A 102 48.13 23.39 48.89
CA ARG A 102 47.96 23.59 47.44
C ARG A 102 47.20 22.45 46.77
N ARG A 103 47.47 21.20 47.16
CA ARG A 103 46.76 20.03 46.62
C ARG A 103 45.31 19.97 47.10
N GLU A 104 45.04 20.33 48.34
CA GLU A 104 43.68 20.42 48.90
C GLU A 104 42.86 21.49 48.19
N GLU A 105 43.43 22.67 47.95
CA GLU A 105 42.82 23.74 47.16
C GLU A 105 42.51 23.27 45.72
N LEU A 106 43.47 22.62 45.06
CA LEU A 106 43.26 22.05 43.72
C LEU A 106 42.18 20.97 43.72
N ALA A 107 42.13 20.11 44.74
CA ALA A 107 41.10 19.09 44.87
C ALA A 107 39.70 19.71 45.02
N ALA A 108 39.56 20.77 45.84
CA ALA A 108 38.31 21.51 45.99
C ALA A 108 37.86 22.15 44.66
N LEU A 109 38.77 22.83 43.95
CA LEU A 109 38.47 23.42 42.65
C LEU A 109 38.04 22.38 41.60
N LEU A 110 38.68 21.21 41.59
CA LEU A 110 38.30 20.12 40.70
C LEU A 110 36.94 19.52 41.06
N GLN A 111 36.61 19.42 42.35
CA GLN A 111 35.29 18.97 42.81
C GLN A 111 34.19 19.95 42.38
N ASP A 112 34.41 21.25 42.56
CA ASP A 112 33.46 22.29 42.15
C ASP A 112 33.21 22.24 40.64
N ARG A 113 34.28 22.14 39.84
CA ARG A 113 34.17 21.99 38.37
C ARG A 113 33.43 20.74 37.96
N LEU A 114 33.70 19.61 38.62
CA LEU A 114 33.00 18.36 38.33
C LEU A 114 31.50 18.51 38.62
N GLN A 115 31.15 19.13 39.75
CA GLN A 115 29.77 19.33 40.15
C GLN A 115 29.04 20.31 39.21
N GLU A 116 29.70 21.37 38.77
CA GLU A 116 29.17 22.30 37.76
C GLU A 116 28.82 21.56 36.46
N VAL A 117 29.76 20.76 35.94
CA VAL A 117 29.54 19.97 34.71
C VAL A 117 28.41 18.97 34.90
N GLN A 118 28.35 18.27 36.04
CA GLN A 118 27.27 17.32 36.33
C GLN A 118 25.90 17.99 36.33
N VAL A 119 25.76 19.14 37.00
CA VAL A 119 24.50 19.91 37.03
C VAL A 119 24.13 20.35 35.61
N ARG A 120 25.08 20.93 34.86
CA ARG A 120 24.87 21.36 33.47
C ARG A 120 24.41 20.22 32.57
N THR A 121 25.14 19.11 32.53
CA THR A 121 24.78 17.94 31.72
C THR A 121 23.46 17.30 32.16
N SER A 122 23.12 17.35 33.45
CA SER A 122 21.80 16.88 33.92
C SER A 122 20.66 17.78 33.42
N GLY A 123 20.86 19.09 33.41
CA GLY A 123 19.91 20.08 32.89
C GLY A 123 19.72 19.94 31.39
N GLU A 124 20.82 19.83 30.64
CA GLU A 124 20.80 19.60 29.18
C GLU A 124 20.06 18.29 28.84
N ARG A 125 20.32 17.20 29.56
CA ARG A 125 19.60 15.93 29.35
C ARG A 125 18.09 16.06 29.56
N ARG A 126 17.67 16.75 30.63
CA ARG A 126 16.24 17.00 30.89
C ARG A 126 15.63 17.84 29.77
N TYR A 127 16.32 18.90 29.34
CA TYR A 127 15.86 19.76 28.26
C TYR A 127 15.68 18.99 26.95
N VAL A 128 16.69 18.21 26.54
CA VAL A 128 16.64 17.39 25.32
C VAL A 128 15.51 16.36 25.41
N SER A 129 15.34 15.69 26.56
CA SER A 129 14.28 14.71 26.76
C SER A 129 12.89 15.35 26.69
N CYS A 130 12.66 16.45 27.42
CA CYS A 130 11.38 17.16 27.42
C CYS A 130 11.04 17.74 26.04
N SER A 131 12.02 18.32 25.34
CA SER A 131 11.86 18.85 23.99
C SER A 131 11.49 17.73 23.01
N GLY A 132 12.17 16.58 23.09
CA GLY A 132 11.86 15.40 22.27
C GLY A 132 10.45 14.86 22.54
N GLN A 133 10.05 14.74 23.80
CA GLN A 133 8.69 14.30 24.16
C GLN A 133 7.61 15.26 23.66
N LEU A 134 7.83 16.58 23.77
CA LEU A 134 6.90 17.59 23.28
C LEU A 134 6.76 17.50 21.76
N LEU A 135 7.86 17.35 21.04
CA LEU A 135 7.84 17.19 19.58
C LEU A 135 7.04 15.94 19.19
N LEU A 136 7.32 14.79 19.83
CA LEU A 136 6.58 13.55 19.59
C LEU A 136 5.09 13.70 19.90
N PHE A 137 4.73 14.40 20.98
CA PHE A 137 3.33 14.64 21.31
C PHE A 137 2.63 15.51 20.25
N GLN A 138 3.27 16.59 19.83
CA GLN A 138 2.74 17.49 18.81
C GLN A 138 2.58 16.78 17.47
N THR A 139 3.60 16.05 17.02
CA THR A 139 3.53 15.28 15.78
C THR A 139 2.44 14.22 15.88
N ASN A 140 2.40 13.41 16.94
CA ASN A 140 1.37 12.39 17.10
C ASN A 140 -0.05 12.97 17.10
N LYS A 141 -0.26 14.14 17.73
CA LYS A 141 -1.57 14.80 17.73
C LYS A 141 -1.99 15.23 16.31
N LEU A 142 -1.07 15.82 15.55
CA LEU A 142 -1.32 16.22 14.17
C LEU A 142 -1.64 15.01 13.29
N HIS A 143 -0.80 13.96 13.36
CA HIS A 143 -1.01 12.73 12.60
C HIS A 143 -2.32 12.04 12.98
N SER A 144 -2.64 11.94 14.27
CA SER A 144 -3.91 11.34 14.72
C SER A 144 -5.12 12.12 14.22
N SER A 145 -5.07 13.45 14.21
CA SER A 145 -6.15 14.27 13.67
C SER A 145 -6.31 14.11 12.16
N ALA A 146 -5.21 14.07 11.41
CA ALA A 146 -5.21 13.85 9.97
C ALA A 146 -5.72 12.45 9.62
N GLN A 147 -5.30 11.44 10.38
CA GLN A 147 -5.76 10.06 10.22
C GLN A 147 -7.27 9.95 10.45
N LYS A 148 -7.81 10.51 11.54
CA LYS A 148 -9.25 10.53 11.79
C LYS A 148 -10.02 11.24 10.68
N ASN A 149 -9.51 12.36 10.18
CA ASN A 149 -10.14 13.06 9.05
C ASN A 149 -10.18 12.18 7.80
N LEU A 150 -9.09 11.47 7.49
CA LEU A 150 -9.07 10.52 6.38
C LEU A 150 -10.05 9.38 6.60
N GLU A 151 -10.08 8.77 7.78
CA GLU A 151 -11.00 7.68 8.15
C GLU A 151 -12.47 8.09 8.01
N THR A 152 -12.84 9.29 8.49
CA THR A 152 -14.20 9.81 8.33
C THR A 152 -14.57 10.03 6.86
N ARG A 153 -13.62 10.50 6.05
CA ARG A 153 -13.83 10.73 4.62
C ARG A 153 -13.92 9.42 3.84
N THR A 154 -13.12 8.40 4.17
CA THR A 154 -13.30 7.05 3.59
C THR A 154 -14.64 6.45 3.99
N ALA A 155 -15.04 6.56 5.25
CA ALA A 155 -16.35 6.06 5.69
C ALA A 155 -17.50 6.73 4.92
N LEU A 156 -17.46 8.06 4.75
CA LEU A 156 -18.45 8.81 3.96
C LEU A 156 -18.47 8.37 2.49
N LEU A 157 -17.29 8.19 1.88
CA LEU A 157 -17.21 7.73 0.49
C LEU A 157 -17.76 6.31 0.33
N MET A 158 -17.55 5.44 1.32
CA MET A 158 -18.12 4.09 1.31
C MET A 158 -19.65 4.12 1.40
N THR A 159 -20.23 4.97 2.25
CA THR A 159 -21.70 5.10 2.33
C THR A 159 -22.28 5.65 1.03
N GLN A 160 -21.64 6.67 0.44
CA GLN A 160 -22.05 7.22 -0.87
C GLN A 160 -21.97 6.17 -1.99
N LEU A 161 -20.90 5.37 -2.02
CA LEU A 161 -20.75 4.30 -2.99
C LEU A 161 -21.85 3.23 -2.85
N GLU A 162 -22.21 2.89 -1.61
CA GLU A 162 -23.30 1.94 -1.35
C GLU A 162 -24.67 2.48 -1.78
N GLU A 163 -24.94 3.77 -1.54
CA GLU A 163 -26.15 4.47 -1.98
C GLU A 163 -26.23 4.50 -3.52
N GLU A 164 -25.16 4.91 -4.20
CA GLU A 164 -25.08 4.90 -5.66
C GLU A 164 -25.27 3.50 -6.23
N ARG A 165 -24.67 2.47 -5.60
CA ARG A 165 -24.86 1.08 -6.01
C ARG A 165 -26.31 0.63 -5.86
N ARG A 166 -27.00 1.04 -4.78
CA ARG A 166 -28.43 0.74 -4.59
C ARG A 166 -29.30 1.43 -5.63
N SER A 167 -29.12 2.73 -5.83
CA SER A 167 -29.82 3.53 -6.84
C SER A 167 -29.62 2.97 -8.26
N HIS A 168 -28.39 2.57 -8.58
CA HIS A 168 -28.08 1.92 -9.86
C HIS A 168 -28.81 0.59 -10.01
N GLN A 169 -28.82 -0.25 -8.97
CA GLN A 169 -29.52 -1.53 -9.01
C GLN A 169 -31.03 -1.35 -9.20
N GLU A 170 -31.63 -0.37 -8.50
CA GLU A 170 -33.05 -0.02 -8.66
C GLU A 170 -33.35 0.45 -10.08
N SER A 171 -32.50 1.32 -10.64
CA SER A 171 -32.63 1.81 -12.01
C SER A 171 -32.52 0.67 -13.03
N VAL A 172 -31.57 -0.25 -12.86
CA VAL A 172 -31.39 -1.42 -13.72
C VAL A 172 -32.60 -2.35 -13.63
N ASN A 173 -33.11 -2.61 -12.43
CA ASN A 173 -34.29 -3.45 -12.23
C ASN A 173 -35.51 -2.84 -12.92
N PHE A 174 -35.76 -1.54 -12.72
CA PHE A 174 -36.83 -0.82 -13.39
C PHE A 174 -36.74 -0.93 -14.91
N LEU A 175 -35.56 -0.71 -15.49
CA LEU A 175 -35.37 -0.81 -16.94
C LEU A 175 -35.61 -2.24 -17.46
N LYS A 176 -35.18 -3.26 -16.72
CA LYS A 176 -35.45 -4.67 -17.08
C LYS A 176 -36.93 -5.00 -17.03
N GLU A 177 -37.65 -4.51 -16.02
CA GLU A 177 -39.11 -4.66 -15.91
C GLU A 177 -39.81 -3.99 -17.10
N GLN A 178 -39.44 -2.76 -17.44
CA GLN A 178 -40.01 -2.06 -18.60
C GLN A 178 -39.69 -2.78 -19.92
N GLN A 179 -38.46 -3.28 -20.07
CA GLN A 179 -38.08 -4.08 -21.23
C GLN A 179 -38.93 -5.35 -21.35
N GLY A 180 -39.17 -6.05 -20.24
CA GLY A 180 -40.04 -7.22 -20.20
C GLY A 180 -41.47 -6.88 -20.62
N LEU A 181 -42.07 -5.86 -20.03
CA LEU A 181 -43.43 -5.41 -20.35
C LEU A 181 -43.60 -5.04 -21.83
N LEU A 182 -42.60 -4.36 -22.42
CA LEU A 182 -42.61 -4.03 -23.84
C LEU A 182 -42.42 -5.27 -24.72
N GLY A 183 -41.61 -6.24 -24.28
CA GLY A 183 -41.46 -7.55 -24.91
C GLY A 183 -42.78 -8.30 -24.97
N ASP A 184 -43.45 -8.46 -23.83
CA ASP A 184 -44.76 -9.13 -23.74
C ASP A 184 -45.80 -8.45 -24.63
N ARG A 185 -45.84 -7.11 -24.63
CA ARG A 185 -46.74 -6.32 -25.49
C ARG A 185 -46.45 -6.56 -26.97
N LEU A 186 -45.18 -6.66 -27.35
CA LEU A 186 -44.78 -6.93 -28.73
C LEU A 186 -45.21 -8.34 -29.15
N GLU A 187 -44.98 -9.34 -28.30
CA GLU A 187 -45.39 -10.72 -28.54
C GLU A 187 -46.91 -10.84 -28.70
N GLU A 188 -47.69 -10.18 -27.83
CA GLU A 188 -49.14 -10.12 -27.96
C GLU A 188 -49.59 -9.52 -29.30
N LEU A 189 -48.96 -8.42 -29.72
CA LEU A 189 -49.27 -7.77 -30.99
C LEU A 189 -48.90 -8.68 -32.16
N MET A 190 -47.71 -9.28 -32.16
CA MET A 190 -47.27 -10.21 -33.19
C MET A 190 -48.24 -11.37 -33.35
N ARG A 191 -48.65 -12.00 -32.24
CA ARG A 191 -49.64 -13.09 -32.28
C ARG A 191 -50.96 -12.65 -32.90
N ARG A 192 -51.48 -11.48 -32.52
CA ARG A 192 -52.72 -10.93 -33.12
C ARG A 192 -52.55 -10.64 -34.61
N TYR A 193 -51.39 -10.13 -35.02
CA TYR A 193 -51.11 -9.89 -36.43
C TYR A 193 -51.07 -11.21 -37.22
N GLU A 194 -50.45 -12.25 -36.67
CA GLU A 194 -50.42 -13.59 -37.27
C GLU A 194 -51.85 -14.16 -37.42
N GLU A 195 -52.66 -14.13 -36.34
CA GLU A 195 -54.07 -14.55 -36.36
C GLU A 195 -54.86 -13.84 -37.48
N VAL A 196 -54.75 -12.51 -37.58
CA VAL A 196 -55.46 -11.74 -38.62
C VAL A 196 -54.95 -12.06 -40.03
N VAL A 197 -53.65 -12.31 -40.19
CA VAL A 197 -53.08 -12.70 -41.49
C VAL A 197 -53.58 -14.08 -41.90
N GLU A 198 -53.64 -15.04 -40.98
CA GLU A 198 -54.21 -16.37 -41.23
C GLU A 198 -55.69 -16.28 -41.62
N GLU A 199 -56.50 -15.55 -40.85
CA GLU A 199 -57.92 -15.32 -41.18
C GLU A 199 -58.10 -14.71 -42.58
N LYS A 200 -57.30 -13.69 -42.92
CA LYS A 200 -57.38 -13.05 -44.25
C LYS A 200 -56.91 -13.98 -45.37
N GLN A 201 -55.93 -14.83 -45.11
CA GLN A 201 -55.47 -15.83 -46.05
C GLN A 201 -56.55 -16.91 -46.30
N GLU A 202 -57.24 -17.34 -45.25
CA GLU A 202 -58.38 -18.26 -45.33
C GLU A 202 -59.55 -17.63 -46.10
N GLU A 203 -59.93 -16.38 -45.79
CA GLU A 203 -60.93 -15.62 -46.55
C GLU A 203 -60.56 -15.55 -48.04
N LEU A 204 -59.31 -15.21 -48.37
CA LEU A 204 -58.84 -15.17 -49.75
C LEU A 204 -58.91 -16.54 -50.43
N SER A 205 -58.59 -17.62 -49.72
CA SER A 205 -58.66 -18.98 -50.25
C SER A 205 -60.10 -19.42 -50.53
N SER A 206 -61.04 -19.09 -49.64
CA SER A 206 -62.47 -19.38 -49.80
C SER A 206 -63.08 -18.58 -50.97
N LEU A 207 -62.72 -17.30 -51.12
CA LEU A 207 -63.15 -16.49 -52.26
C LEU A 207 -62.56 -17.00 -53.58
N LYS A 208 -61.30 -17.43 -53.59
CA LYS A 208 -60.68 -18.04 -54.79
C LYS A 208 -61.39 -19.33 -55.18
N THR A 209 -61.69 -20.21 -54.23
CA THR A 209 -62.41 -21.48 -54.51
C THR A 209 -63.85 -21.23 -54.97
N SER A 210 -64.58 -20.30 -54.34
CA SER A 210 -65.91 -19.89 -54.80
C SER A 210 -65.87 -19.29 -56.22
N ARG A 211 -64.88 -18.44 -56.52
CA ARG A 211 -64.67 -17.89 -57.86
C ARG A 211 -64.40 -18.99 -58.89
N THR A 212 -63.54 -19.95 -58.60
CA THR A 212 -63.24 -21.05 -59.55
C THR A 212 -64.47 -21.93 -59.78
N GLN A 213 -65.24 -22.24 -58.73
CA GLN A 213 -66.50 -22.98 -58.84
C GLN A 213 -67.53 -22.23 -59.70
N ASN A 214 -67.72 -20.93 -59.47
CA ASN A 214 -68.64 -20.11 -60.26
C ASN A 214 -68.21 -20.03 -61.73
N LEU A 215 -66.91 -19.91 -62.01
CA LEU A 215 -66.38 -19.95 -63.37
C LEU A 215 -66.64 -21.30 -64.04
N GLN A 216 -66.46 -22.42 -63.33
CA GLN A 216 -66.78 -23.76 -63.84
C GLN A 216 -68.27 -23.91 -64.16
N LEU A 217 -69.15 -23.43 -63.27
CA LEU A 217 -70.60 -23.47 -63.49
C LEU A 217 -70.99 -22.64 -64.73
N LEU A 218 -70.44 -21.43 -64.87
CA LEU A 218 -70.68 -20.58 -66.04
C LEU A 218 -70.19 -21.25 -67.33
N GLN A 219 -69.01 -21.88 -67.31
CA GLN A 219 -68.51 -22.63 -68.46
C GLN A 219 -69.42 -23.81 -68.82
N GLN A 220 -69.88 -24.58 -67.84
CA GLN A 220 -70.83 -25.68 -68.05
C GLN A 220 -72.17 -25.19 -68.61
N LEU A 221 -72.72 -24.09 -68.08
CA LEU A 221 -73.94 -23.47 -68.60
C LEU A 221 -73.76 -22.98 -70.04
N ALA A 222 -72.65 -22.29 -70.33
CA ALA A 222 -72.34 -21.83 -71.68
C ALA A 222 -72.20 -23.00 -72.68
N GLN A 223 -71.59 -24.12 -72.27
CA GLN A 223 -71.54 -25.34 -73.07
C GLN A 223 -72.94 -25.91 -73.32
N LYS A 224 -73.79 -25.99 -72.28
CA LYS A 224 -75.19 -26.44 -72.41
C LYS A 224 -75.99 -25.55 -73.35
N TYR A 225 -75.86 -24.22 -73.25
CA TYR A 225 -76.52 -23.28 -74.17
C TYR A 225 -76.07 -23.51 -75.61
N ARG A 226 -74.76 -23.56 -75.88
CA ARG A 226 -74.23 -23.84 -77.23
C ARG A 226 -74.75 -25.16 -77.80
N HIS A 227 -74.79 -26.22 -76.97
CA HIS A 227 -75.33 -27.51 -77.39
C HIS A 227 -76.83 -27.42 -77.71
N SER A 228 -77.61 -26.76 -76.86
CA SER A 228 -79.04 -26.57 -77.11
C SER A 228 -79.32 -25.71 -78.35
N GLU A 229 -78.51 -24.67 -78.60
CA GLU A 229 -78.59 -23.84 -79.80
C GLU A 229 -78.26 -24.67 -81.05
N GLN A 230 -77.23 -25.52 -81.00
CA GLN A 230 -76.89 -26.45 -82.07
C GLN A 230 -78.08 -27.37 -82.40
N VAL A 231 -78.67 -28.01 -81.40
CA VAL A 231 -79.86 -28.87 -81.58
C VAL A 231 -81.03 -28.10 -82.19
N VAL A 232 -81.29 -26.86 -81.75
CA VAL A 232 -82.37 -26.04 -82.33
C VAL A 232 -82.10 -25.67 -83.79
N ILE A 233 -80.84 -25.37 -84.13
CA ILE A 233 -80.43 -25.08 -85.52
C ILE A 233 -80.57 -26.35 -86.37
N GLU A 234 -80.09 -27.49 -85.88
CA GLU A 234 -80.21 -28.80 -86.53
C GLU A 234 -81.69 -29.14 -86.79
N ASP A 235 -82.56 -29.05 -85.77
CA ASP A 235 -84.01 -29.24 -85.90
C ASP A 235 -84.64 -28.31 -86.96
N ARG A 236 -84.21 -27.05 -87.03
CA ARG A 236 -84.71 -26.08 -88.04
C ARG A 236 -84.29 -26.48 -89.45
N VAL A 237 -83.02 -26.85 -89.63
CA VAL A 237 -82.47 -27.32 -90.91
C VAL A 237 -83.14 -28.62 -91.33
N GLU A 238 -83.36 -29.56 -90.41
CA GLU A 238 -84.08 -30.80 -90.68
C GLU A 238 -85.53 -30.57 -91.11
N LYS A 239 -86.26 -29.67 -90.43
CA LYS A 239 -87.63 -29.29 -90.82
C LYS A 239 -87.68 -28.63 -92.19
N GLU A 240 -86.72 -27.75 -92.50
CA GLU A 240 -86.62 -27.13 -93.82
C GLU A 240 -86.33 -28.18 -94.90
N ASN A 241 -85.37 -29.08 -94.67
CA ASN A 241 -85.06 -30.17 -95.58
C ASN A 241 -86.26 -31.11 -95.80
N LEU A 242 -87.03 -31.40 -94.75
CA LEU A 242 -88.27 -32.17 -94.85
C LEU A 242 -89.34 -31.45 -95.66
N ARG A 243 -89.49 -30.12 -95.53
CA ARG A 243 -90.41 -29.33 -96.37
C ARG A 243 -89.98 -29.37 -97.83
N ARG A 244 -88.70 -29.12 -98.13
CA ARG A 244 -88.15 -29.20 -99.49
C ARG A 244 -88.38 -30.59 -100.10
N ARG A 245 -88.15 -31.68 -99.35
CA ARG A 245 -88.45 -33.04 -99.81
C ARG A 245 -89.92 -33.25 -100.11
N ARG A 246 -90.83 -32.74 -99.27
CA ARG A 246 -92.28 -32.83 -99.52
C ARG A 246 -92.69 -32.04 -100.75
N GLU A 247 -92.17 -30.83 -100.93
CA GLU A 247 -92.40 -30.02 -102.13
C GLU A 247 -91.87 -30.71 -103.39
N GLU A 248 -90.67 -31.30 -103.33
CA GLU A 248 -90.11 -32.13 -104.41
C GLU A 248 -91.00 -33.35 -104.71
N GLU A 249 -91.46 -34.06 -103.69
CA GLU A 249 -92.38 -35.19 -103.84
C GLU A 249 -93.73 -34.74 -104.40
N GLU A 250 -94.27 -33.60 -103.99
CA GLU A 250 -95.51 -33.04 -104.50
C GLU A 250 -95.37 -32.61 -105.96
N LEU A 251 -94.27 -31.96 -106.32
CA LEU A 251 -93.94 -31.65 -107.71
C LEU A 251 -93.80 -32.94 -108.54
N GLN A 252 -93.16 -33.97 -108.01
CA GLN A 252 -93.07 -35.29 -108.65
C GLN A 252 -94.44 -35.96 -108.78
N ARG A 253 -95.30 -35.90 -107.75
CA ARG A 253 -96.68 -36.42 -107.79
C ARG A 253 -97.54 -35.62 -108.76
N HIS A 254 -97.40 -34.30 -108.82
CA HIS A 254 -98.10 -33.44 -109.75
C HIS A 254 -97.66 -33.70 -111.19
N ALA A 255 -96.35 -33.81 -111.44
CA ALA A 255 -95.80 -34.23 -112.72
C ALA A 255 -96.31 -35.63 -113.11
N ALA A 256 -96.29 -36.60 -112.19
CA ALA A 256 -96.84 -37.93 -112.40
C ALA A 256 -98.35 -37.88 -112.71
N THR A 257 -99.11 -37.04 -112.01
CA THR A 257 -100.56 -36.85 -112.25
C THR A 257 -100.81 -36.19 -113.60
N MET A 258 -100.03 -35.19 -113.99
CA MET A 258 -100.07 -34.56 -115.31
C MET A 258 -99.76 -35.56 -116.42
N ILE A 259 -98.74 -36.41 -116.24
CA ILE A 259 -98.43 -37.51 -117.16
C ILE A 259 -99.59 -38.51 -117.20
N GLN A 260 -100.16 -38.89 -116.06
CA GLN A 260 -101.31 -39.79 -115.98
C GLN A 260 -102.59 -39.19 -116.60
N ALA A 261 -102.85 -37.90 -116.39
CA ALA A 261 -104.01 -37.18 -116.93
C ALA A 261 -103.84 -36.92 -118.43
N TRP A 262 -102.63 -36.60 -118.89
CA TRP A 262 -102.29 -36.60 -120.31
C TRP A 262 -102.52 -37.98 -120.92
N TRP A 263 -102.09 -39.05 -120.25
CA TRP A 263 -102.30 -40.40 -120.74
C TRP A 263 -103.77 -40.83 -120.76
N ARG A 264 -104.52 -40.59 -119.67
CA ARG A 264 -105.97 -40.84 -119.58
C ARG A 264 -106.77 -39.96 -120.55
N GLY A 265 -106.40 -38.69 -120.70
CA GLY A 265 -107.00 -37.77 -121.68
C GLY A 265 -106.71 -38.16 -123.12
N CYS A 266 -105.52 -38.72 -123.39
CA CYS A 266 -105.19 -39.37 -124.66
C CYS A 266 -106.06 -40.62 -124.87
N MET A 267 -106.30 -41.42 -123.83
CA MET A 267 -107.22 -42.57 -123.88
C MET A 267 -108.70 -42.18 -124.10
N VAL A 268 -109.20 -41.13 -123.44
CA VAL A 268 -110.61 -40.69 -123.52
C VAL A 268 -110.93 -39.97 -124.84
N ARG A 269 -109.97 -39.23 -125.43
CA ARG A 269 -110.14 -38.59 -126.75
C ARG A 269 -109.75 -39.49 -127.94
N ARG A 270 -109.33 -40.74 -127.70
CA ARG A 270 -109.07 -41.72 -128.77
C ARG A 270 -109.82 -43.05 -128.67
N GLY A 271 -110.50 -43.38 -127.56
CA GLY A 271 -111.26 -44.64 -127.43
C GLY A 271 -110.38 -45.92 -127.50
N PRO A 272 -110.88 -47.10 -127.06
CA PRO A 272 -110.05 -48.29 -126.91
C PRO A 272 -109.87 -49.06 -128.23
N LEU A 273 -108.60 -49.24 -128.62
CA LEU A 273 -108.01 -50.15 -129.63
C LEU A 273 -108.60 -50.22 -131.06
N SER A 274 -107.74 -49.96 -132.05
CA SER A 274 -107.56 -50.90 -133.16
C SER A 274 -106.21 -50.76 -133.89
N ARG A 275 -105.53 -51.90 -134.00
CA ARG A 275 -104.41 -52.33 -134.85
C ARG A 275 -103.96 -51.42 -136.02
N GLY A 276 -102.65 -51.13 -136.01
CA GLY A 276 -101.76 -51.44 -137.13
C GLY A 276 -101.56 -50.37 -138.22
N LYS A 277 -100.33 -49.83 -138.32
CA LYS A 277 -99.35 -50.18 -139.36
C LYS A 277 -98.10 -49.29 -139.30
N GLU A 278 -97.00 -49.94 -139.66
CA GLU A 278 -95.63 -49.48 -139.88
C GLU A 278 -95.43 -48.02 -140.33
N SER A 279 -94.38 -47.38 -139.81
CA SER A 279 -93.37 -46.76 -140.67
C SER A 279 -92.01 -46.58 -139.98
N LYS A 280 -91.07 -47.40 -140.47
CA LYS A 280 -89.62 -47.19 -140.62
C LYS A 280 -88.97 -45.91 -140.07
N LYS A 281 -87.80 -46.17 -139.44
CA LYS A 281 -86.53 -45.41 -139.50
C LYS A 281 -86.57 -44.04 -138.78
N LYS A 282 -85.54 -43.58 -138.07
CA LYS A 282 -84.10 -43.89 -138.04
C LYS A 282 -83.49 -43.07 -136.89
N LYS A 283 -82.42 -43.60 -136.27
CA LYS A 283 -81.17 -42.90 -135.83
C LYS A 283 -81.35 -41.60 -135.01
N LYS A 284 -80.72 -41.42 -133.86
CA LYS A 284 -79.29 -41.61 -133.50
C LYS A 284 -79.18 -41.24 -132.00
N LYS A 285 -78.41 -42.00 -131.19
CA LYS A 285 -77.10 -41.63 -130.58
C LYS A 285 -77.11 -40.29 -129.82
N LYS A 286 -76.58 -40.14 -128.61
CA LYS A 286 -75.56 -40.88 -127.83
C LYS A 286 -75.59 -40.25 -126.42
N LYS A 287 -75.55 -41.05 -125.35
CA LYS A 287 -74.39 -41.23 -124.44
C LYS A 287 -73.89 -39.95 -123.76
N THR A 288 -74.16 -39.78 -122.46
CA THR A 288 -73.29 -40.23 -121.34
C THR A 288 -71.87 -39.67 -121.43
N THR A 289 -71.56 -38.69 -120.60
CA THR A 289 -70.71 -38.84 -119.42
C THR A 289 -71.28 -37.92 -118.34
#